data_AF-A0A166UYY0-F1
#
_entry.id   AF-A0A166UYY0-F1
#
_cell.length_a   1.000
_cell.length_b   1.000
_cell.length_c   1.000
_cell.angle_alpha   90.00
_cell.angle_beta   90.00
_cell.angle_gamma   90.00
#
_symmetry.space_group_name_H-M   'P 1'
#
loop_
_entity.id
_entity.type
_entity.pdbx_description
1 polymer ?
#
loop_
_entity_poly.entity_id
_entity_poly.type
_entity_poly.pdbx_seq_one_letter_code
_entity_poly.pdbx_strand_id
1 'polypeptide(L)'
;MAWDLLDEKEEQELHKTRLVNIEEKPFKRITKRLVSITAIANSQLKQQPTPPPEDANGEKEAHVETKQEAASKTLREIDQIKDDLTLDFAAFDSSIARLQFLLDANVRERERYKADQQRILEECQTVRGNNARLREQLEGAKATLAQRKEYDKLANALMAKGLRPRGEQESNLKKLEEEIRDLEKESETYAVTWRERRDQFSKIMDEGMLLRRQIRDEKEEVERREGMNEDGEEDGEASRGGQTPRHVSSGNVTPHPDSGAVPRPTSALDGHSEEQADGLKPRPGGLGSFSRSGSAVPSQSGTPRPQHDEDEIEEGEDVEMDDQQDTQITSGGDTPHITVDAPDGMEVDN
;
A
#
# COMPACT_ATOMS: atom_id res chain seq x y z
N MET A 1 6.93 -22.08 27.09
CA MET A 1 7.77 -22.41 28.26
C MET A 1 8.97 -21.49 28.27
N ALA A 2 9.13 -20.67 29.31
CA ALA A 2 10.33 -19.86 29.48
C ALA A 2 11.44 -20.75 30.04
N TRP A 3 12.54 -20.87 29.30
CA TRP A 3 13.76 -21.50 29.82
C TRP A 3 14.41 -20.51 30.77
N ASP A 4 14.13 -20.66 32.06
CA ASP A 4 14.74 -19.81 33.08
C ASP A 4 16.22 -20.20 33.24
N LEU A 5 17.08 -19.21 33.47
CA LEU A 5 18.48 -19.50 33.77
C LEU A 5 18.55 -20.28 35.09
N LEU A 6 19.39 -21.33 35.13
CA LEU A 6 19.65 -22.04 36.39
C LEU A 6 20.20 -21.07 37.44
N ASP A 7 19.72 -21.19 38.67
CA ASP A 7 20.28 -20.47 39.80
C ASP A 7 21.72 -20.96 40.06
N GLU A 8 22.57 -20.07 40.59
CA GLU A 8 23.99 -20.34 40.83
C GLU A 8 24.23 -21.60 41.70
N LYS A 9 23.29 -21.92 42.60
CA LYS A 9 23.34 -23.15 43.39
C LYS A 9 23.11 -24.40 42.54
N GLU A 10 22.12 -24.36 41.65
CA GLU A 10 21.78 -25.49 40.77
C GLU A 10 22.91 -25.72 39.75
N GLU A 11 23.51 -24.64 39.23
CA GLU A 11 24.68 -24.73 38.35
C GLU A 11 25.88 -25.38 39.06
N GLN A 12 26.15 -24.98 40.31
CA GLN A 12 27.21 -25.59 41.11
C GLN A 12 26.95 -27.08 41.41
N GLU A 13 25.71 -27.47 41.66
CA GLU A 13 25.34 -28.88 41.86
C GLU A 13 25.51 -29.70 40.57
N LEU A 14 25.14 -29.14 39.43
CA LEU A 14 25.36 -29.75 38.12
C LEU A 14 26.85 -29.92 37.84
N HIS A 15 27.66 -28.90 38.14
CA HIS A 15 29.11 -28.95 38.01
C HIS A 15 29.72 -30.03 38.91
N LYS A 16 29.32 -30.09 40.19
CA LYS A 16 29.79 -31.11 41.14
C LYS A 16 29.44 -32.53 40.70
N THR A 17 28.22 -32.75 40.21
CA THR A 17 27.75 -34.08 39.83
C THR A 17 28.36 -34.56 38.51
N ARG A 18 28.51 -33.67 37.53
CA ARG A 18 28.89 -34.04 36.15
C ARG A 18 30.37 -33.78 35.81
N LEU A 19 30.95 -32.68 36.27
CA LEU A 19 32.24 -32.19 35.77
C LEU A 19 33.40 -32.47 36.73
N VAL A 20 33.20 -32.24 38.04
CA VAL A 20 34.25 -32.44 39.06
C VAL A 20 34.83 -33.85 39.06
N ASN A 21 33.97 -34.87 38.89
CA ASN A 21 34.43 -36.26 38.83
C ASN A 21 35.32 -36.59 37.61
N ILE A 22 35.21 -35.82 36.54
CA ILE A 22 36.01 -35.98 35.32
C ILE A 22 37.34 -35.25 35.51
N GLU A 23 37.28 -34.04 36.02
CA GLU A 23 38.44 -33.16 36.24
C GLU A 23 39.38 -33.68 37.34
N GLU A 24 38.84 -34.28 38.41
CA GLU A 24 39.66 -34.78 39.54
C GLU A 24 40.38 -36.10 39.24
N LYS A 25 39.97 -36.86 38.22
CA LYS A 25 40.51 -38.21 37.95
C LYS A 25 42.02 -38.22 37.68
N PRO A 26 42.58 -37.35 36.81
CA PRO A 26 44.02 -37.24 36.61
C PRO A 26 44.76 -36.91 37.91
N PHE A 27 44.26 -35.93 38.70
CA PHE A 27 44.85 -35.55 39.98
C PHE A 27 44.88 -36.70 40.98
N LYS A 28 43.76 -37.44 41.12
CA LYS A 28 43.67 -38.60 42.02
C LYS A 28 44.64 -39.70 41.61
N ARG A 29 44.83 -39.91 40.31
CA ARG A 29 45.74 -40.93 39.79
C ARG A 29 47.21 -40.58 40.06
N ILE A 30 47.64 -39.35 39.76
CA ILE A 30 48.98 -38.86 40.08
C ILE A 30 49.24 -38.93 41.58
N THR A 31 48.29 -38.45 42.40
CA THR A 31 48.39 -38.48 43.87
C THR A 31 48.59 -39.91 44.39
N LYS A 32 47.80 -40.87 43.89
CA LYS A 32 47.93 -42.29 44.29
C LYS A 32 49.31 -42.85 43.93
N ARG A 33 49.86 -42.50 42.77
CA ARG A 33 51.19 -42.95 42.35
C ARG A 33 52.31 -42.33 43.18
N LEU A 34 52.23 -41.04 43.51
CA LEU A 34 53.18 -40.36 44.40
C LEU A 34 53.20 -40.99 45.80
N VAL A 35 52.03 -41.35 46.34
CA VAL A 35 51.92 -42.10 47.61
C VAL A 35 52.61 -43.46 47.50
N SER A 36 52.45 -44.18 46.38
CA SER A 36 53.12 -45.46 46.15
C SER A 36 54.65 -45.32 46.09
N ILE A 37 55.17 -44.30 45.41
CA ILE A 37 56.61 -43.98 45.39
C ILE A 37 57.12 -43.73 46.80
N THR A 38 56.38 -42.95 47.57
CA THR A 38 56.71 -42.64 48.97
C THR A 38 56.75 -43.90 49.83
N ALA A 39 55.83 -44.85 49.61
CA ALA A 39 55.82 -46.12 50.32
C ALA A 39 57.05 -47.00 49.98
N ILE A 40 57.46 -47.05 48.71
CA ILE A 40 58.66 -47.80 48.26
C ILE A 40 59.94 -47.15 48.79
N ALA A 41 60.04 -45.83 48.76
CA ALA A 41 61.20 -45.12 49.30
C ALA A 41 61.35 -45.38 50.82
N ASN A 42 60.25 -45.37 51.56
CA ASN A 42 60.24 -45.65 53.00
C ASN A 42 60.54 -47.11 53.35
N SER A 43 60.16 -48.07 52.51
CA SER A 43 60.49 -49.49 52.73
C SER A 43 61.98 -49.75 52.51
N GLN A 44 62.59 -49.12 51.51
CA GLN A 44 64.03 -49.17 51.25
C GLN A 44 64.85 -48.56 52.40
N LEU A 45 64.38 -47.47 53.00
CA LEU A 45 65.04 -46.84 54.14
C LEU A 45 65.02 -47.72 55.40
N LYS A 46 63.93 -48.48 55.61
CA LYS A 46 63.78 -49.44 56.73
C LYS A 46 64.62 -50.71 56.55
N GLN A 47 65.07 -51.03 55.32
CA GLN A 47 65.89 -52.21 55.03
C GLN A 47 67.39 -51.98 55.17
N GLN A 48 67.85 -50.79 55.58
CA GLN A 48 69.23 -50.59 56.03
C GLN A 48 69.42 -51.31 57.37
N PRO A 49 70.12 -52.47 57.43
CA PRO A 49 70.30 -53.20 58.68
C PRO A 49 71.43 -52.53 59.46
N THR A 50 71.16 -52.16 60.71
CA THR A 50 72.19 -52.18 61.76
C THR A 50 72.89 -53.55 61.72
N PRO A 51 74.23 -53.61 61.75
CA PRO A 51 74.97 -54.86 61.60
C PRO A 51 74.61 -55.84 62.74
N PRO A 52 74.30 -57.12 62.43
CA PRO A 52 74.06 -58.15 63.45
C PRO A 52 75.39 -58.69 64.01
N PRO A 53 75.41 -59.22 65.25
CA PRO A 53 76.61 -59.74 65.89
C PRO A 53 77.17 -60.93 65.13
N GLU A 54 78.49 -60.98 64.97
CA GLU A 54 79.23 -62.07 64.32
C GLU A 54 79.02 -63.38 65.09
N ASP A 55 78.46 -64.41 64.44
CA ASP A 55 78.89 -65.80 64.58
C ASP A 55 78.22 -66.75 63.55
N ALA A 56 79.02 -67.76 63.14
CA ALA A 56 78.67 -69.03 62.49
C ALA A 56 78.19 -69.08 61.01
N ASN A 57 79.19 -69.17 60.12
CA ASN A 57 79.41 -70.23 59.11
C ASN A 57 78.18 -70.99 58.50
N GLY A 58 77.91 -70.82 57.20
CA GLY A 58 77.24 -71.87 56.39
C GLY A 58 76.26 -71.50 55.26
N GLU A 59 75.66 -70.31 55.22
CA GLU A 59 74.53 -70.02 54.29
C GLU A 59 74.67 -68.70 53.51
N LYS A 60 75.90 -68.34 53.10
CA LYS A 60 76.17 -67.03 52.48
C LYS A 60 75.72 -66.91 51.01
N GLU A 61 75.53 -68.01 50.28
CA GLU A 61 75.19 -67.95 48.84
C GLU A 61 73.68 -67.79 48.61
N ALA A 62 72.82 -68.53 49.32
CA ALA A 62 71.36 -68.44 49.18
C ALA A 62 70.78 -67.08 49.60
N HIS A 63 71.42 -66.40 50.57
CA HIS A 63 70.99 -65.11 51.09
C HIS A 63 71.40 -63.91 50.22
N VAL A 64 72.41 -64.07 49.36
CA VAL A 64 72.89 -63.03 48.43
C VAL A 64 72.08 -63.05 47.13
N GLU A 65 71.75 -64.24 46.61
CA GLU A 65 70.88 -64.40 45.44
C GLU A 65 69.47 -63.85 45.69
N THR A 66 68.85 -64.16 46.83
CA THR A 66 67.54 -63.59 47.22
C THR A 66 67.55 -62.07 47.36
N LYS A 67 68.66 -61.48 47.81
CA LYS A 67 68.81 -60.03 47.95
C LYS A 67 69.03 -59.34 46.59
N GLN A 68 69.76 -59.97 45.67
CA GLN A 68 69.94 -59.49 44.30
C GLN A 68 68.64 -59.59 43.49
N GLU A 69 67.88 -60.67 43.63
CA GLU A 69 66.56 -60.81 42.99
C GLU A 69 65.56 -59.76 43.50
N ALA A 70 65.50 -59.53 44.82
CA ALA A 70 64.65 -58.49 45.41
C ALA A 70 65.02 -57.07 44.95
N ALA A 71 66.31 -56.76 44.86
CA ALA A 71 66.80 -55.48 44.33
C ALA A 71 66.42 -55.29 42.85
N SER A 72 66.57 -56.34 42.02
CA SER A 72 66.22 -56.31 40.60
C SER A 72 64.71 -56.12 40.38
N LYS A 73 63.88 -56.73 41.23
CA LYS A 73 62.42 -56.60 41.18
C LYS A 73 61.98 -55.19 41.57
N THR A 74 62.58 -54.62 42.61
CA THR A 74 62.32 -53.23 43.02
C THR A 74 62.72 -52.25 41.91
N LEU A 75 63.84 -52.49 41.22
CA LEU A 75 64.27 -51.64 40.11
C LEU A 75 63.24 -51.61 38.97
N ARG A 76 62.71 -52.78 38.60
CA ARG A 76 61.64 -52.88 37.59
C ARG A 76 60.34 -52.20 38.03
N GLU A 77 59.96 -52.35 39.30
CA GLU A 77 58.80 -51.66 39.88
C GLU A 77 58.99 -50.13 39.84
N ILE A 78 60.20 -49.63 40.13
CA ILE A 78 60.54 -48.20 40.04
C ILE A 78 60.44 -47.71 38.59
N ASP A 79 61.00 -48.44 37.63
CA ASP A 79 60.95 -48.03 36.22
C ASP A 79 59.52 -48.05 35.67
N GLN A 80 58.72 -49.05 36.03
CA GLN A 80 57.31 -49.09 35.66
C GLN A 80 56.52 -47.91 36.24
N ILE A 81 56.80 -47.53 37.49
CA ILE A 81 56.17 -46.35 38.12
C ILE A 81 56.59 -45.05 37.43
N LYS A 82 57.84 -44.92 36.95
CA LYS A 82 58.29 -43.74 36.19
C LYS A 82 57.55 -43.61 34.87
N ASP A 83 57.42 -44.69 34.11
CA ASP A 83 56.71 -44.70 32.82
C ASP A 83 55.24 -44.32 33.02
N ASP A 84 54.62 -44.93 34.03
CA ASP A 84 53.25 -44.65 34.44
C ASP A 84 53.02 -43.20 34.88
N LEU A 85 53.96 -42.62 35.63
CA LEU A 85 53.90 -41.23 36.07
C LEU A 85 54.05 -40.27 34.89
N THR A 86 54.93 -40.60 33.95
CA THR A 86 55.13 -39.82 32.71
C THR A 86 53.85 -39.82 31.88
N LEU A 87 53.20 -40.97 31.72
CA LEU A 87 51.94 -41.09 31.02
C LEU A 87 50.81 -40.31 31.72
N ASP A 88 50.76 -40.35 33.04
CA ASP A 88 49.74 -39.62 33.81
C ASP A 88 49.94 -38.10 33.78
N PHE A 89 51.18 -37.60 33.80
CA PHE A 89 51.45 -36.17 33.57
C PHE A 89 51.08 -35.74 32.15
N ALA A 90 51.40 -36.54 31.13
CA ALA A 90 50.98 -36.25 29.77
C ALA A 90 49.44 -36.23 29.64
N ALA A 91 48.74 -37.16 30.28
CA ALA A 91 47.27 -37.17 30.32
C ALA A 91 46.71 -35.96 31.10
N PHE A 92 47.40 -35.52 32.15
CA PHE A 92 47.03 -34.34 32.92
C PHE A 92 47.21 -33.05 32.12
N ASP A 93 48.32 -32.87 31.43
CA ASP A 93 48.57 -31.72 30.55
C ASP A 93 47.51 -31.64 29.43
N SER A 94 47.16 -32.78 28.84
CA SER A 94 46.06 -32.89 27.87
C SER A 94 44.71 -32.46 28.48
N SER A 95 44.44 -32.84 29.73
CA SER A 95 43.22 -32.43 30.43
C SER A 95 43.16 -30.92 30.70
N ILE A 96 44.29 -30.31 31.07
CA ILE A 96 44.39 -28.84 31.27
C ILE A 96 44.17 -28.12 29.94
N ALA A 97 44.85 -28.54 28.88
CA ALA A 97 44.72 -27.93 27.56
C ALA A 97 43.27 -27.99 27.07
N ARG A 98 42.59 -29.12 27.27
CA ARG A 98 41.15 -29.26 26.96
C ARG A 98 40.29 -28.27 27.74
N LEU A 99 40.53 -28.09 29.04
CA LEU A 99 39.78 -27.14 29.86
C LEU A 99 40.00 -25.69 29.39
N GLN A 100 41.23 -25.34 29.00
CA GLN A 100 41.54 -24.02 28.44
C GLN A 100 40.81 -23.80 27.11
N PHE A 101 40.84 -24.77 26.19
CA PHE A 101 40.09 -24.67 24.94
C PHE A 101 38.58 -24.58 25.15
N LEU A 102 38.03 -25.33 26.12
CA LEU A 102 36.63 -25.23 26.48
C LEU A 102 36.28 -23.85 27.04
N LEU A 103 37.13 -23.27 27.89
CA LEU A 103 36.94 -21.91 28.40
C LEU A 103 36.95 -20.90 27.26
N ASP A 104 37.96 -20.91 26.40
CA ASP A 104 38.09 -19.98 25.27
C ASP A 104 36.93 -20.12 24.28
N ALA A 105 36.50 -21.35 24.02
CA ALA A 105 35.33 -21.63 23.18
C ALA A 105 34.05 -21.05 23.79
N ASN A 106 33.82 -21.27 25.10
CA ASN A 106 32.66 -20.72 25.80
C ASN A 106 32.68 -19.19 25.86
N VAL A 107 33.84 -18.57 26.07
CA VAL A 107 33.97 -17.10 26.06
C VAL A 107 33.59 -16.54 24.69
N ARG A 108 34.16 -17.09 23.62
CA ARG A 108 33.85 -16.68 22.24
C ARG A 108 32.37 -16.88 21.92
N GLU A 109 31.79 -17.99 22.38
CA GLU A 109 30.38 -18.29 22.13
C GLU A 109 29.45 -17.32 22.89
N ARG A 110 29.78 -16.97 24.13
CA ARG A 110 29.06 -15.94 24.89
C ARG A 110 29.15 -14.57 24.23
N GLU A 111 30.31 -14.21 23.67
CA GLU A 111 30.47 -12.96 22.91
C GLU A 111 29.60 -12.97 21.64
N ARG A 112 29.55 -14.09 20.91
CA ARG A 112 28.66 -14.26 19.76
C ARG A 112 27.19 -14.09 20.15
N TYR A 113 26.74 -14.77 21.20
CA TYR A 113 25.35 -14.63 21.65
C TYR A 113 25.02 -13.20 22.10
N LYS A 114 25.95 -12.50 22.75
CA LYS A 114 25.74 -11.08 23.10
C LYS A 114 25.62 -10.20 21.85
N ALA A 115 26.46 -10.41 20.84
CA ALA A 115 26.40 -9.67 19.59
C ALA A 115 25.09 -9.97 18.83
N ASP A 116 24.67 -11.23 18.77
CA ASP A 116 23.41 -11.63 18.15
C ASP A 116 22.20 -11.08 18.91
N GLN A 117 22.23 -11.08 20.24
CA GLN A 117 21.19 -10.45 21.05
C GLN A 117 21.05 -8.97 20.71
N GLN A 118 22.16 -8.23 20.62
CA GLN A 118 22.13 -6.82 20.22
C GLN A 118 21.56 -6.64 18.81
N ARG A 119 22.02 -7.44 17.84
CA ARG A 119 21.52 -7.42 16.46
C ARG A 119 20.01 -7.64 16.40
N ILE A 120 19.48 -8.62 17.12
CA ILE A 120 18.05 -8.93 17.18
C ILE A 120 17.26 -7.77 17.80
N LEU A 121 17.79 -7.15 18.87
CA LEU A 121 17.14 -6.01 19.50
C LEU A 121 17.10 -4.78 18.59
N GLU A 122 18.19 -4.49 17.88
CA GLU A 122 18.26 -3.42 16.88
C GLU A 122 17.29 -3.66 15.71
N GLU A 123 17.20 -4.90 15.23
CA GLU A 123 16.26 -5.28 14.18
C GLU A 123 14.81 -5.10 14.65
N CYS A 124 14.50 -5.56 15.87
CA CYS A 124 13.18 -5.39 16.48
C CYS A 124 12.81 -3.91 16.63
N GLN A 125 13.76 -3.05 17.02
CA GLN A 125 13.54 -1.61 17.11
C GLN A 125 13.32 -0.99 15.72
N THR A 126 14.08 -1.42 14.73
CA THR A 126 13.96 -0.98 13.32
C THR A 126 12.59 -1.35 12.75
N VAL A 127 12.14 -2.60 12.96
CA VAL A 127 10.81 -3.07 12.54
C VAL A 127 9.71 -2.25 13.21
N ARG A 128 9.84 -1.96 14.51
CA ARG A 128 8.89 -1.10 15.23
C ARG A 128 8.81 0.31 14.64
N GLY A 129 9.97 0.91 14.34
CA GLY A 129 10.05 2.23 13.70
C GLY A 129 9.41 2.23 12.31
N ASN A 130 9.72 1.22 11.48
CA ASN A 130 9.13 1.06 10.16
C ASN A 130 7.61 0.90 10.22
N ASN A 131 7.11 0.11 11.16
CA ASN A 131 5.69 -0.11 11.33
C ASN A 131 4.95 1.17 11.77
N ALA A 132 5.55 1.98 12.65
CA ALA A 132 5.01 3.29 13.03
C ALA A 132 4.92 4.23 11.81
N ARG A 133 5.98 4.31 11.00
CA ARG A 133 5.99 5.11 9.76
C ARG A 133 4.91 4.65 8.77
N LEU A 134 4.75 3.33 8.59
CA LEU A 134 3.72 2.78 7.71
C LEU A 134 2.30 3.12 8.19
N ARG A 135 2.06 3.13 9.51
CA ARG A 135 0.77 3.56 10.06
C ARG A 135 0.47 5.03 9.76
N GLU A 136 1.46 5.91 9.92
CA GLU A 136 1.33 7.34 9.58
C GLU A 136 1.04 7.54 8.08
N GLN A 137 1.76 6.86 7.21
CA GLN A 137 1.51 6.91 5.77
C GLN A 137 0.11 6.42 5.40
N LEU A 138 -0.35 5.35 6.05
CA LEU A 138 -1.69 4.79 5.85
C LEU A 138 -2.77 5.78 6.32
N GLU A 139 -2.58 6.45 7.45
CA GLU A 139 -3.48 7.50 7.93
C GLU A 139 -3.56 8.67 6.94
N GLY A 140 -2.41 9.18 6.47
CA GLY A 140 -2.35 10.24 5.46
C GLY A 140 -3.03 9.85 4.14
N ALA A 141 -2.83 8.59 3.70
CA ALA A 141 -3.50 8.06 2.50
C ALA A 141 -5.02 7.97 2.69
N LYS A 142 -5.50 7.52 3.86
CA LYS A 142 -6.93 7.48 4.20
C LYS A 142 -7.54 8.88 4.22
N ALA A 143 -6.85 9.88 4.80
CA ALA A 143 -7.31 11.26 4.81
C ALA A 143 -7.45 11.82 3.38
N THR A 144 -6.45 11.55 2.52
CA THR A 144 -6.48 11.95 1.10
C THR A 144 -7.63 11.27 0.36
N LEU A 145 -7.86 9.97 0.61
CA LEU A 145 -8.99 9.24 0.01
C LEU A 145 -10.34 9.81 0.46
N ALA A 146 -10.49 10.15 1.74
CA ALA A 146 -11.70 10.79 2.26
C ALA A 146 -11.96 12.13 1.56
N GLN A 147 -10.94 12.96 1.39
CA GLN A 147 -11.04 14.23 0.67
C GLN A 147 -11.46 14.02 -0.79
N ARG A 148 -10.87 13.05 -1.49
CA ARG A 148 -11.25 12.72 -2.88
C ARG A 148 -12.70 12.27 -2.98
N LYS A 149 -13.18 11.45 -2.04
CA LYS A 149 -14.59 11.04 -1.98
C LYS A 149 -15.53 12.24 -1.81
N GLU A 150 -15.15 13.23 -1.00
CA GLU A 150 -15.95 14.47 -0.87
C GLU A 150 -15.95 15.29 -2.16
N TYR A 151 -14.81 15.39 -2.86
CA TYR A 151 -14.76 16.02 -4.17
C TYR A 151 -15.60 15.29 -5.22
N ASP A 152 -15.56 13.96 -5.24
CA ASP A 152 -16.38 13.16 -6.14
C ASP A 152 -17.87 13.33 -5.84
N LYS A 153 -18.27 13.37 -4.56
CA LYS A 153 -19.66 13.68 -4.17
C LYS A 153 -20.10 15.05 -4.70
N LEU A 154 -19.28 16.09 -4.52
CA LEU A 154 -19.58 17.43 -5.01
C LEU A 154 -19.64 17.48 -6.53
N ALA A 155 -18.69 16.85 -7.22
CA ALA A 155 -18.67 16.76 -8.68
C ALA A 155 -19.92 16.04 -9.21
N ASN A 156 -20.28 14.91 -8.62
CA ASN A 156 -21.49 14.16 -8.99
C ASN A 156 -22.75 14.98 -8.72
N ALA A 157 -22.84 15.71 -7.60
CA ALA A 157 -23.97 16.59 -7.31
C ALA A 157 -24.10 17.76 -8.31
N LEU A 158 -22.97 18.31 -8.77
CA LEU A 158 -22.95 19.33 -9.83
C LEU A 158 -23.38 18.75 -11.17
N MET A 159 -22.89 17.57 -11.53
CA MET A 159 -23.24 16.91 -12.80
C MET A 159 -24.69 16.42 -12.82
N ALA A 160 -25.23 15.91 -11.71
CA ALA A 160 -26.60 15.39 -11.62
C ALA A 160 -27.67 16.46 -11.88
N LYS A 161 -27.37 17.72 -11.59
CA LYS A 161 -28.28 18.85 -11.85
C LYS A 161 -28.37 19.23 -13.33
N GLY A 162 -27.65 18.55 -14.22
CA GLY A 162 -27.71 18.78 -15.67
C GLY A 162 -27.37 20.22 -16.07
N LEU A 163 -26.53 20.90 -15.28
CA LEU A 163 -26.14 22.28 -15.60
C LEU A 163 -25.40 22.31 -16.93
N ARG A 164 -25.75 23.30 -17.77
CA ARG A 164 -24.99 23.58 -18.99
C ARG A 164 -23.52 23.86 -18.66
N PRO A 165 -22.56 23.42 -19.48
CA PRO A 165 -21.15 23.78 -19.30
C PRO A 165 -20.94 25.30 -19.23
N ARG A 166 -19.93 25.75 -18.46
CA ARG A 166 -19.67 27.20 -18.28
C ARG A 166 -19.45 27.95 -19.60
N GLY A 167 -18.70 27.38 -20.53
CA GLY A 167 -18.45 28.01 -21.84
C GLY A 167 -19.73 28.24 -22.66
N GLU A 168 -20.69 27.31 -22.61
CA GLU A 168 -21.99 27.49 -23.25
C GLU A 168 -22.82 28.57 -22.56
N GLN A 169 -22.82 28.60 -21.23
CA GLN A 169 -23.52 29.63 -20.45
C GLN A 169 -22.97 31.02 -20.79
N GLU A 170 -21.65 31.20 -20.85
CA GLU A 170 -21.01 32.46 -21.21
C GLU A 170 -21.37 32.90 -22.64
N SER A 171 -21.42 31.97 -23.60
CA SER A 171 -21.83 32.30 -24.97
C SER A 171 -23.28 32.74 -25.06
N ASN A 172 -24.17 32.13 -24.28
CA ASN A 172 -25.59 32.50 -24.24
C ASN A 172 -25.79 33.85 -23.54
N LEU A 173 -25.04 34.13 -22.47
CA LEU A 173 -25.06 35.43 -21.81
C LEU A 173 -24.63 36.54 -22.77
N LYS A 174 -23.53 36.35 -23.52
CA LYS A 174 -23.08 37.33 -24.52
C LYS A 174 -24.14 37.60 -25.59
N LYS A 175 -24.80 36.55 -26.10
CA LYS A 175 -25.90 36.70 -27.06
C LYS A 175 -27.07 37.48 -26.50
N LEU A 176 -27.49 37.18 -25.26
CA LEU A 176 -28.57 37.90 -24.60
C LEU A 176 -28.20 39.36 -24.33
N GLU A 177 -26.95 39.65 -23.94
CA GLU A 177 -26.46 41.02 -23.77
C GLU A 177 -26.45 41.81 -25.09
N GLU A 178 -26.10 41.15 -26.20
CA GLU A 178 -26.20 41.75 -27.55
C GLU A 178 -27.64 42.03 -27.94
N GLU A 179 -28.55 41.07 -27.73
CA GLU A 179 -29.98 41.23 -28.01
C GLU A 179 -30.62 42.34 -27.16
N ILE A 180 -30.30 42.41 -25.87
CA ILE A 180 -30.76 43.50 -24.99
C ILE A 180 -30.28 44.85 -25.54
N ARG A 181 -29.00 44.96 -25.91
CA ARG A 181 -28.44 46.20 -26.44
C ARG A 181 -29.13 46.62 -27.74
N ASP A 182 -29.50 45.67 -28.59
CA ASP A 182 -30.18 45.97 -29.85
C ASP A 182 -31.66 46.34 -29.61
N LEU A 183 -32.36 45.66 -28.70
CA LEU A 183 -33.72 46.04 -28.28
C LEU A 183 -33.75 47.42 -27.62
N GLU A 184 -32.74 47.79 -26.84
CA GLU A 184 -32.62 49.14 -26.27
C GLU A 184 -32.52 50.19 -27.37
N LYS A 185 -31.66 49.99 -28.38
CA LYS A 185 -31.57 50.88 -29.55
C LYS A 185 -32.89 50.95 -30.32
N GLU A 186 -33.53 49.80 -30.55
CA GLU A 186 -34.84 49.77 -31.22
C GLU A 186 -35.87 50.56 -30.41
N SER A 187 -35.90 50.40 -29.09
CA SER A 187 -36.78 51.16 -28.21
C SER A 187 -36.53 52.68 -28.28
N GLU A 188 -35.26 53.10 -28.37
CA GLU A 188 -34.89 54.50 -28.59
C GLU A 188 -35.39 55.01 -29.94
N THR A 189 -35.25 54.22 -31.01
CA THR A 189 -35.78 54.59 -32.33
C THR A 189 -37.31 54.67 -32.35
N TYR A 190 -38.00 53.75 -31.67
CA TYR A 190 -39.45 53.82 -31.49
C TYR A 190 -39.87 55.04 -30.67
N ALA A 191 -39.12 55.39 -29.63
CA ALA A 191 -39.36 56.60 -28.85
C ALA A 191 -39.18 57.88 -29.68
N VAL A 192 -38.20 57.93 -30.59
CA VAL A 192 -38.03 59.04 -31.53
C VAL A 192 -39.21 59.12 -32.50
N THR A 193 -39.52 58.03 -33.20
CA THR A 193 -40.63 58.02 -34.18
C THR A 193 -42.00 58.29 -33.55
N TRP A 194 -42.22 57.83 -32.31
CA TRP A 194 -43.42 58.15 -31.55
C TRP A 194 -43.53 59.64 -31.23
N ARG A 195 -42.42 60.29 -30.81
CA ARG A 195 -42.39 61.74 -30.60
C ARG A 195 -42.69 62.50 -31.89
N GLU A 196 -42.07 62.12 -33.00
CA GLU A 196 -42.34 62.74 -34.31
C GLU A 196 -43.80 62.60 -34.74
N ARG A 197 -44.42 61.43 -34.57
CA ARG A 197 -45.84 61.21 -34.87
C ARG A 197 -46.75 62.04 -33.99
N ARG A 198 -46.44 62.15 -32.70
CA ARG A 198 -47.19 63.00 -31.78
C ARG A 198 -47.09 64.48 -32.19
N ASP A 199 -45.92 64.92 -32.62
CA ASP A 199 -45.70 66.29 -33.09
C ASP A 199 -46.41 66.54 -34.44
N GLN A 200 -46.40 65.57 -35.36
CA GLN A 200 -47.19 65.60 -36.60
C GLN A 200 -48.69 65.67 -36.31
N PHE A 201 -49.19 64.85 -35.39
CA PHE A 201 -50.60 64.87 -34.99
C PHE A 201 -50.98 66.22 -34.37
N SER A 202 -50.09 66.82 -33.56
CA SER A 202 -50.29 68.15 -33.00
C SER A 202 -50.41 69.21 -34.11
N LYS A 203 -49.55 69.17 -35.13
CA LYS A 203 -49.64 70.05 -36.30
C LYS A 203 -50.97 69.89 -37.06
N ILE A 204 -51.41 68.66 -37.31
CA ILE A 204 -52.70 68.40 -37.99
C ILE A 204 -53.87 68.93 -37.16
N MET A 205 -53.81 68.79 -35.83
CA MET A 205 -54.82 69.36 -34.94
C MET A 205 -54.87 70.88 -35.02
N ASP A 206 -53.71 71.54 -35.03
CA ASP A 206 -53.59 73.00 -35.18
C ASP A 206 -54.13 73.47 -36.54
N GLU A 207 -53.74 72.81 -37.63
CA GLU A 207 -54.26 73.08 -38.98
C GLU A 207 -55.78 72.82 -39.08
N GLY A 208 -56.28 71.76 -38.45
CA GLY A 208 -57.71 71.47 -38.39
C GLY A 208 -58.49 72.50 -37.58
N MET A 209 -57.90 73.07 -36.54
CA MET A 209 -58.48 74.22 -35.83
C MET A 209 -58.48 75.48 -36.71
N LEU A 210 -57.39 75.74 -37.44
CA LEU A 210 -57.30 76.85 -38.37
C LEU A 210 -58.33 76.73 -39.51
N LEU A 211 -58.48 75.55 -40.10
CA LEU A 211 -59.48 75.30 -41.14
C LEU A 211 -60.90 75.50 -40.60
N ARG A 212 -61.20 75.04 -39.38
CA ARG A 212 -62.50 75.32 -38.74
C ARG A 212 -62.73 76.82 -38.51
N ARG A 213 -61.67 77.58 -38.22
CA ARG A 213 -61.75 79.04 -38.12
C ARG A 213 -62.00 79.65 -39.48
N GLN A 214 -61.26 79.25 -40.52
CA GLN A 214 -61.47 79.73 -41.88
C GLN A 214 -62.85 79.38 -42.42
N ILE A 215 -63.37 78.18 -42.19
CA ILE A 215 -64.75 77.80 -42.56
C ILE A 215 -65.77 78.68 -41.83
N ARG A 216 -65.52 79.05 -40.58
CA ARG A 216 -66.40 79.97 -39.84
C ARG A 216 -66.34 81.37 -40.43
N ASP A 217 -65.13 81.87 -40.67
CA ASP A 217 -64.91 83.20 -41.25
C ASP A 217 -65.51 83.28 -42.67
N GLU A 218 -65.34 82.23 -43.50
CA GLU A 218 -65.96 82.08 -44.83
C GLU A 218 -67.48 81.91 -44.74
N LYS A 219 -68.01 81.15 -43.77
CA LYS A 219 -69.45 81.04 -43.53
C LYS A 219 -70.05 82.39 -43.14
N GLU A 220 -69.39 83.13 -42.25
CA GLU A 220 -69.81 84.48 -41.86
C GLU A 220 -69.68 85.48 -43.02
N GLU A 221 -68.68 85.32 -43.89
CA GLU A 221 -68.54 86.09 -45.14
C GLU A 221 -69.65 85.77 -46.14
N VAL A 222 -69.99 84.48 -46.32
CA VAL A 222 -71.12 84.04 -47.15
C VAL A 222 -72.44 84.55 -46.56
N GLU A 223 -72.64 84.48 -45.24
CA GLU A 223 -73.82 85.03 -44.56
C GLU A 223 -73.90 86.57 -44.70
N ARG A 224 -72.76 87.29 -44.69
CA ARG A 224 -72.72 88.72 -45.04
C ARG A 224 -72.95 89.02 -46.52
N ARG A 225 -72.58 88.11 -47.41
CA ARG A 225 -72.72 88.26 -48.87
C ARG A 225 -74.09 87.81 -49.38
N GLU A 226 -74.74 86.89 -48.69
CA GLU A 226 -76.09 86.38 -48.94
C GLU A 226 -77.14 87.17 -48.16
N GLY A 227 -76.77 87.79 -47.03
CA GLY A 227 -77.60 88.75 -46.28
C GLY A 227 -77.91 90.07 -46.99
N MET A 228 -77.61 90.19 -48.29
CA MET A 228 -77.97 91.33 -49.15
C MET A 228 -78.84 90.93 -50.35
N ASN A 229 -79.39 89.71 -50.37
CA ASN A 229 -80.50 89.36 -51.27
C ASN A 229 -81.37 88.24 -50.69
N GLU A 230 -82.24 88.58 -49.75
CA GLU A 230 -83.50 87.87 -49.55
C GLU A 230 -84.58 88.88 -49.15
N ASP A 231 -85.48 89.19 -50.08
CA ASP A 231 -86.87 89.53 -49.79
C ASP A 231 -87.73 88.90 -50.89
N GLY A 232 -88.76 88.14 -50.51
CA GLY A 232 -89.78 87.65 -51.42
C GLY A 232 -90.16 86.17 -51.27
N GLU A 233 -91.14 85.94 -50.41
CA GLU A 233 -92.06 84.78 -50.28
C GLU A 233 -92.65 84.33 -51.65
N GLU A 234 -93.27 83.16 -51.92
CA GLU A 234 -94.30 82.39 -51.20
C GLU A 234 -94.60 81.12 -52.04
N ASP A 235 -94.90 80.02 -51.35
CA ASP A 235 -95.75 78.83 -51.62
C ASP A 235 -96.07 78.28 -53.05
N GLY A 236 -96.20 76.95 -53.15
CA GLY A 236 -96.80 76.31 -54.35
C GLY A 236 -96.42 74.86 -54.68
N GLU A 237 -96.92 73.93 -53.87
CA GLU A 237 -97.32 72.52 -54.11
C GLU A 237 -97.01 71.74 -55.43
N ALA A 238 -96.71 70.44 -55.21
CA ALA A 238 -97.10 69.24 -56.00
C ALA A 238 -96.10 68.56 -56.99
N SER A 239 -95.53 67.47 -56.48
CA SER A 239 -95.68 66.09 -57.00
C SER A 239 -94.95 65.67 -58.30
N ARG A 240 -93.89 64.84 -58.15
CA ARG A 240 -93.84 63.40 -58.52
C ARG A 240 -92.43 62.90 -58.83
N GLY A 241 -92.03 61.82 -58.16
CA GLY A 241 -91.61 60.60 -58.86
C GLY A 241 -90.13 60.22 -58.88
N GLY A 242 -89.78 59.24 -58.01
CA GLY A 242 -88.85 58.14 -58.32
C GLY A 242 -87.34 58.48 -58.27
N GLN A 243 -86.41 57.62 -57.86
CA GLN A 243 -86.40 56.21 -57.48
C GLN A 243 -85.17 55.97 -56.58
N THR A 244 -85.36 55.23 -55.49
CA THR A 244 -84.34 54.41 -54.79
C THR A 244 -83.69 53.41 -55.76
N PRO A 245 -82.47 52.85 -55.56
CA PRO A 245 -82.12 52.03 -54.37
C PRO A 245 -80.60 52.03 -54.02
N ARG A 246 -80.02 51.37 -53.01
CA ARG A 246 -80.43 50.45 -51.94
C ARG A 246 -79.30 50.41 -50.89
N HIS A 247 -79.73 50.23 -49.65
CA HIS A 247 -79.06 49.67 -48.48
C HIS A 247 -78.10 48.48 -48.72
N VAL A 248 -76.95 48.47 -48.03
CA VAL A 248 -76.43 47.28 -47.30
C VAL A 248 -75.77 47.69 -45.98
N SER A 249 -76.34 47.18 -44.90
CA SER A 249 -75.81 47.12 -43.54
C SER A 249 -74.81 45.97 -43.39
N SER A 250 -74.11 45.97 -42.24
CA SER A 250 -73.42 44.82 -41.60
C SER A 250 -71.95 44.63 -42.04
N GLY A 251 -70.98 44.35 -41.17
CA GLY A 251 -71.05 44.01 -39.75
C GLY A 251 -69.64 43.92 -39.18
N ASN A 252 -69.58 44.16 -37.87
CA ASN A 252 -68.44 43.94 -37.00
C ASN A 252 -68.16 42.42 -36.90
N VAL A 253 -67.04 41.94 -37.44
CA VAL A 253 -66.54 40.57 -37.18
C VAL A 253 -65.01 40.58 -37.16
N THR A 254 -64.45 40.46 -35.97
CA THR A 254 -63.10 39.95 -35.72
C THR A 254 -63.04 38.48 -36.16
N PRO A 255 -61.96 38.03 -36.81
CA PRO A 255 -61.59 36.62 -36.72
C PRO A 255 -60.15 36.49 -36.24
N HIS A 256 -60.03 36.05 -34.99
CA HIS A 256 -59.03 35.04 -34.66
C HIS A 256 -59.65 33.68 -35.03
N PRO A 257 -58.91 32.78 -35.69
CA PRO A 257 -58.80 31.46 -35.09
C PRO A 257 -57.39 30.87 -35.21
N ASP A 258 -56.92 30.49 -34.03
CA ASP A 258 -56.17 29.29 -33.69
C ASP A 258 -56.49 28.06 -34.57
N SER A 259 -55.46 27.35 -35.01
CA SER A 259 -55.47 25.88 -35.15
C SER A 259 -54.11 25.38 -35.59
N GLY A 260 -53.42 24.74 -34.66
CA GLY A 260 -52.31 23.85 -34.96
C GLY A 260 -52.73 22.63 -35.77
N ALA A 261 -51.76 22.05 -36.47
CA ALA A 261 -51.79 20.66 -36.88
C ALA A 261 -50.35 20.16 -37.03
N VAL A 262 -49.93 19.38 -36.04
CA VAL A 262 -48.86 18.40 -36.15
C VAL A 262 -49.32 17.32 -37.14
N PRO A 263 -48.40 16.66 -37.87
CA PRO A 263 -48.45 15.21 -37.75
C PRO A 263 -47.08 14.52 -37.70
N ARG A 264 -47.07 13.42 -36.97
CA ARG A 264 -46.12 12.29 -36.96
C ARG A 264 -47.02 11.02 -36.87
N PRO A 265 -46.57 9.78 -37.13
CA PRO A 265 -45.65 9.18 -38.11
C PRO A 265 -46.37 8.09 -38.98
N THR A 266 -45.71 7.46 -39.95
CA THR A 266 -45.73 5.98 -40.15
C THR A 266 -44.71 5.52 -41.20
N SER A 267 -44.22 4.30 -40.98
CA SER A 267 -43.14 3.58 -41.66
C SER A 267 -43.52 2.88 -42.97
N ALA A 268 -42.47 2.48 -43.72
CA ALA A 268 -42.25 1.17 -44.37
C ALA A 268 -42.20 1.07 -45.92
N LEU A 269 -41.08 0.48 -46.38
CA LEU A 269 -40.78 -0.27 -47.63
C LEU A 269 -40.87 0.51 -48.97
N ASP A 270 -40.01 0.34 -49.98
CA ASP A 270 -38.95 -0.63 -50.31
C ASP A 270 -38.13 -0.06 -51.50
N GLY A 271 -36.87 -0.49 -51.70
CA GLY A 271 -36.19 -0.34 -53.01
C GLY A 271 -34.67 -0.06 -53.06
N HIS A 272 -33.86 -1.08 -52.73
CA HIS A 272 -32.54 -1.48 -53.28
C HIS A 272 -31.54 -0.44 -53.85
N SER A 273 -30.34 -0.38 -53.25
CA SER A 273 -29.07 -0.89 -53.84
C SER A 273 -27.92 -0.83 -52.84
N GLU A 274 -27.05 -1.84 -52.94
CA GLU A 274 -25.84 -2.18 -52.17
C GLU A 274 -24.78 -1.04 -52.24
N GLU A 275 -23.80 -0.85 -51.36
CA GLU A 275 -22.73 -1.76 -50.95
C GLU A 275 -21.82 -1.04 -49.91
N GLN A 276 -21.14 -1.80 -49.04
CA GLN A 276 -19.85 -1.48 -48.38
C GLN A 276 -19.79 -0.85 -46.96
N ALA A 277 -19.75 -1.76 -45.97
CA ALA A 277 -18.80 -1.90 -44.85
C ALA A 277 -18.60 -0.79 -43.78
N ASP A 278 -19.16 -1.09 -42.60
CA ASP A 278 -18.59 -1.05 -41.24
C ASP A 278 -17.39 -0.15 -40.87
N GLY A 279 -17.68 0.82 -39.99
CA GLY A 279 -17.28 0.74 -38.58
C GLY A 279 -15.82 0.99 -38.20
N LEU A 280 -15.49 2.24 -37.85
CA LEU A 280 -14.25 2.58 -37.11
C LEU A 280 -14.52 3.52 -35.93
N LYS A 281 -14.20 3.03 -34.72
CA LYS A 281 -14.08 3.81 -33.47
C LYS A 281 -12.83 4.71 -33.52
N PRO A 282 -12.85 5.90 -32.88
CA PRO A 282 -11.70 6.80 -32.87
C PRO A 282 -10.65 6.46 -31.81
N ARG A 283 -9.39 6.64 -32.21
CA ARG A 283 -8.13 6.60 -31.46
C ARG A 283 -7.80 7.99 -30.89
N PRO A 284 -7.23 8.12 -29.67
CA PRO A 284 -6.53 9.34 -29.27
C PRO A 284 -5.00 9.16 -29.40
N GLY A 285 -4.35 10.04 -30.16
CA GLY A 285 -2.97 10.48 -29.93
C GLY A 285 -3.03 11.77 -29.09
N GLY A 286 -2.12 12.13 -28.20
CA GLY A 286 -0.72 11.76 -28.05
C GLY A 286 0.11 13.02 -28.26
N LEU A 287 0.62 13.65 -27.18
CA LEU A 287 1.76 14.58 -27.15
C LEU A 287 2.14 14.86 -25.68
N GLY A 288 3.41 14.61 -25.31
CA GLY A 288 3.97 15.02 -24.02
C GLY A 288 4.99 14.05 -23.42
N SER A 289 6.18 13.97 -24.02
CA SER A 289 7.34 13.21 -23.52
C SER A 289 8.27 14.13 -22.73
N PHE A 290 8.64 13.71 -21.50
CA PHE A 290 9.92 14.06 -20.89
C PHE A 290 10.45 12.91 -20.01
N SER A 291 11.63 12.43 -20.41
CA SER A 291 12.77 12.03 -19.57
C SER A 291 12.82 10.69 -18.83
N ARG A 292 13.99 10.06 -19.05
CA ARG A 292 14.82 9.19 -18.19
C ARG A 292 14.74 7.66 -18.35
N SER A 293 15.80 7.16 -18.99
CA SER A 293 16.79 6.19 -18.46
C SER A 293 16.30 4.85 -17.90
N GLY A 294 16.78 3.76 -18.50
CA GLY A 294 16.94 2.49 -17.78
C GLY A 294 16.92 1.24 -18.64
N SER A 295 18.11 0.81 -19.05
CA SER A 295 18.58 -0.58 -19.23
C SER A 295 17.56 -1.70 -19.55
N ALA A 296 17.73 -2.30 -20.73
CA ALA A 296 17.14 -3.58 -21.12
C ALA A 296 18.12 -4.72 -20.83
N VAL A 297 17.67 -5.77 -20.12
CA VAL A 297 18.21 -7.13 -20.21
C VAL A 297 17.03 -8.11 -20.10
N PRO A 298 16.91 -9.15 -20.95
CA PRO A 298 15.78 -10.06 -20.98
C PRO A 298 16.05 -11.35 -20.17
N SER A 299 15.06 -11.83 -19.42
CA SER A 299 15.04 -13.21 -18.91
C SER A 299 13.93 -13.99 -19.61
N GLN A 300 14.40 -14.99 -20.36
CA GLN A 300 13.62 -16.07 -20.96
C GLN A 300 13.16 -17.09 -19.91
N SER A 301 12.29 -17.97 -20.39
CA SER A 301 11.93 -19.30 -19.88
C SER A 301 10.75 -19.36 -18.90
N GLY A 302 9.60 -19.73 -19.48
CA GLY A 302 8.47 -20.29 -18.78
C GLY A 302 8.30 -21.76 -19.18
N THR A 303 7.80 -22.55 -18.24
CA THR A 303 7.08 -23.83 -18.39
C THR A 303 6.46 -24.20 -17.03
N PRO A 304 5.47 -25.12 -16.93
CA PRO A 304 4.06 -24.92 -17.27
C PRO A 304 3.12 -25.11 -16.06
N ARG A 305 1.89 -24.66 -16.27
CA ARG A 305 0.68 -24.82 -15.44
C ARG A 305 0.09 -26.24 -15.55
N PRO A 306 -0.45 -26.83 -14.47
CA PRO A 306 -1.57 -27.76 -14.56
C PRO A 306 -2.89 -27.06 -14.25
N GLN A 307 -3.93 -27.42 -15.01
CA GLN A 307 -5.34 -27.07 -14.80
C GLN A 307 -6.02 -28.14 -13.94
N HIS A 308 -7.19 -27.78 -13.38
CA HIS A 308 -8.12 -28.47 -12.46
C HIS A 308 -8.02 -27.95 -11.02
N ASP A 309 -9.09 -27.57 -10.32
CA ASP A 309 -10.53 -27.52 -10.62
C ASP A 309 -11.15 -26.36 -9.83
N GLU A 310 -12.28 -25.85 -10.34
CA GLU A 310 -13.18 -25.00 -9.56
C GLU A 310 -13.90 -25.87 -8.55
N ASP A 311 -13.60 -25.69 -7.27
CA ASP A 311 -14.50 -26.05 -6.17
C ASP A 311 -14.50 -24.91 -5.15
N GLU A 312 -15.71 -24.47 -4.82
CA GLU A 312 -16.06 -23.52 -3.78
C GLU A 312 -15.39 -23.88 -2.45
N ILE A 313 -14.65 -22.94 -1.84
CA ILE A 313 -14.24 -23.08 -0.44
C ILE A 313 -15.23 -22.29 0.40
N GLU A 314 -16.19 -23.06 0.92
CA GLU A 314 -17.19 -22.72 1.93
C GLU A 314 -16.54 -22.32 3.26
N GLU A 315 -17.34 -21.62 4.07
CA GLU A 315 -17.05 -21.04 5.38
C GLU A 315 -16.27 -21.93 6.36
N GLY A 316 -15.55 -21.25 7.25
CA GLY A 316 -14.64 -21.83 8.22
C GLY A 316 -15.25 -22.83 9.19
N GLU A 317 -14.41 -23.78 9.57
CA GLU A 317 -14.64 -24.70 10.68
C GLU A 317 -13.50 -24.50 11.69
N ASP A 318 -13.89 -24.18 12.94
CA ASP A 318 -13.03 -24.02 14.11
C ASP A 318 -12.24 -25.31 14.37
N VAL A 319 -10.92 -25.21 14.52
CA VAL A 319 -10.07 -26.32 14.98
C VAL A 319 -9.90 -26.19 16.50
N GLU A 320 -10.70 -26.95 17.25
CA GLU A 320 -10.44 -27.24 18.67
C GLU A 320 -9.18 -28.10 18.78
N MET A 321 -8.12 -27.55 19.40
CA MET A 321 -6.91 -28.28 19.76
C MET A 321 -7.14 -29.00 21.09
N ASP A 322 -7.40 -30.31 21.04
CA ASP A 322 -7.43 -31.18 22.22
C ASP A 322 -6.01 -31.64 22.58
N ASP A 323 -5.57 -31.27 23.79
CA ASP A 323 -4.29 -31.68 24.39
C ASP A 323 -4.44 -33.09 24.99
N GLN A 324 -4.08 -34.13 24.23
CA GLN A 324 -3.88 -35.46 24.78
C GLN A 324 -2.40 -35.81 24.87
N GLN A 325 -1.95 -35.90 26.12
CA GLN A 325 -0.68 -36.48 26.55
C GLN A 325 -0.57 -37.91 26.06
N ASP A 326 0.51 -38.23 25.35
CA ASP A 326 1.01 -39.60 25.30
C ASP A 326 2.52 -39.60 25.52
N THR A 327 2.90 -39.91 26.75
CA THR A 327 4.26 -40.25 27.16
C THR A 327 4.55 -41.67 26.70
N GLN A 328 5.40 -41.85 25.68
CA GLN A 328 6.07 -43.13 25.48
C GLN A 328 7.55 -42.97 25.14
N ILE A 329 8.35 -43.53 26.05
CA ILE A 329 9.80 -43.66 26.04
C ILE A 329 10.19 -44.82 25.12
N THR A 330 10.96 -44.55 24.06
CA THR A 330 11.86 -45.52 23.39
C THR A 330 13.04 -44.74 22.80
N SER A 331 14.22 -44.73 23.43
CA SER A 331 15.35 -45.65 23.16
C SER A 331 15.80 -45.70 21.70
N GLY A 332 16.97 -45.10 21.43
CA GLY A 332 17.98 -45.68 20.53
C GLY A 332 18.05 -45.16 19.09
N GLY A 333 19.07 -44.33 18.83
CA GLY A 333 19.94 -44.41 17.66
C GLY A 333 19.38 -44.02 16.30
N ASP A 334 19.69 -42.79 15.85
CA ASP A 334 20.25 -42.58 14.50
C ASP A 334 20.87 -41.17 14.43
N THR A 335 22.18 -41.09 14.23
CA THR A 335 22.88 -39.84 13.88
C THR A 335 23.48 -40.02 12.49
N PRO A 336 23.12 -39.20 11.48
CA PRO A 336 23.62 -39.40 10.13
C PRO A 336 25.13 -39.16 10.07
N HIS A 337 25.83 -40.16 9.53
CA HIS A 337 27.27 -40.14 9.29
C HIS A 337 27.57 -39.21 8.10
N ILE A 338 28.29 -38.11 8.36
CA ILE A 338 28.79 -37.22 7.31
C ILE A 338 30.11 -37.80 6.79
N THR A 339 30.16 -38.14 5.51
CA THR A 339 31.40 -38.52 4.81
C THR A 339 31.84 -37.31 4.01
N VAL A 340 32.98 -36.71 4.38
CA VAL A 340 33.62 -35.64 3.61
C VAL A 340 34.65 -36.31 2.71
N ASP A 341 34.38 -36.35 1.41
CA ASP A 341 35.40 -36.69 0.41
C ASP A 341 36.41 -35.54 0.31
N ALA A 342 37.70 -35.87 0.45
CA ALA A 342 38.79 -34.93 0.25
C ALA A 342 38.95 -34.62 -1.25
N PRO A 343 39.10 -33.35 -1.66
CA PRO A 343 39.44 -33.05 -3.04
C PRO A 343 40.88 -33.44 -3.34
N ASP A 344 40.98 -34.15 -4.47
CA ASP A 344 42.14 -34.67 -5.15
C ASP A 344 43.19 -33.59 -5.44
N GLY A 345 44.46 -34.00 -5.46
CA GLY A 345 45.61 -33.11 -5.55
C GLY A 345 45.60 -32.24 -6.81
N MET A 346 45.83 -30.93 -6.65
CA MET A 346 46.29 -30.10 -7.76
C MET A 346 47.81 -30.21 -7.85
N GLU A 347 48.25 -30.88 -8.92
CA GLU A 347 49.57 -30.72 -9.52
C GLU A 347 49.85 -29.24 -9.78
N VAL A 348 50.99 -28.77 -9.29
CA VAL A 348 51.62 -27.53 -9.72
C VAL A 348 52.69 -27.91 -10.73
N ASP A 349 52.35 -27.79 -12.01
CA ASP A 349 53.32 -27.85 -13.11
C ASP A 349 54.03 -26.49 -13.25
N ASN A 350 55.36 -26.56 -13.07
CA ASN A 350 56.46 -25.68 -13.51
C ASN A 350 56.36 -24.15 -13.38
#